data_AF-A0A7Y5BZI2-F1
#
_entry.id   AF-A0A7Y5BZI2-F1
#
_cell.length_a   1.000
_cell.length_b   1.000
_cell.length_c   1.000
_cell.angle_alpha   90.00
_cell.angle_beta   90.00
_cell.angle_gamma   90.00
#
_symmetry.space_group_name_H-M   'P 1'
#
loop_
_entity.id
_entity.type
_entity.pdbx_description
1 polymer ?
#
loop_
_entity_poly.entity_id
_entity_poly.type
_entity_poly.pdbx_seq_one_letter_code
_entity_poly.pdbx_strand_id
1 'polypeptide(L)'
;MMRKIVISLILAIGVLAGVFGVFTLARGQVETNEDGEAIIKREVQGEAVREITAPGETPDQPLIGFIDSPSTVCYQPDPTEDLCHINWYYLAVDAAPNYMITMTVTLNDIGRVAQVNGFFQTSMYVPYNMLG
;
A
#
# COMPACT_ATOMS: atom_id res chain seq x y z
N MET A 1 28.62 -18.85 -54.40
CA MET A 1 27.61 -19.54 -53.57
C MET A 1 27.15 -18.71 -52.36
N MET A 2 28.04 -17.95 -51.71
CA MET A 2 27.73 -17.11 -50.51
C MET A 2 26.72 -15.97 -50.74
N ARG A 3 26.65 -15.37 -51.93
CA ARG A 3 25.76 -14.22 -52.21
C ARG A 3 24.26 -14.52 -52.08
N LYS A 4 23.84 -15.77 -52.31
CA LYS A 4 22.43 -16.18 -52.20
C LYS A 4 21.98 -16.37 -50.74
N ILE A 5 22.91 -16.77 -49.86
CA ILE A 5 22.66 -16.96 -48.42
C ILE A 5 22.46 -15.61 -47.73
N VAL A 6 23.27 -14.62 -48.08
CA VAL A 6 23.18 -13.26 -47.51
C VAL A 6 21.83 -12.60 -47.84
N ILE A 7 21.34 -12.76 -49.07
CA ILE A 7 20.05 -12.18 -49.49
C ILE A 7 18.89 -12.83 -48.72
N SER A 8 18.92 -14.16 -48.54
CA SER A 8 17.88 -14.86 -47.77
C SER A 8 17.86 -14.45 -46.30
N LEU A 9 19.03 -14.18 -45.71
CA LEU A 9 19.13 -13.76 -44.32
C LEU A 9 18.56 -12.35 -44.10
N ILE A 10 18.88 -11.41 -44.99
CA ILE A 10 18.37 -10.03 -44.91
C ILE A 10 16.84 -10.02 -45.06
N LEU A 11 16.30 -10.83 -45.97
CA LEU A 11 14.85 -10.90 -46.17
C LEU A 11 14.15 -11.46 -44.92
N ALA A 12 14.71 -12.50 -44.29
CA ALA A 12 14.16 -13.07 -43.06
C ALA A 12 14.18 -12.08 -41.89
N ILE A 13 15.26 -11.32 -41.72
CA ILE A 13 15.37 -10.28 -40.68
C ILE A 13 14.37 -9.15 -40.94
N GLY A 14 14.19 -8.74 -42.20
CA GLY A 14 13.21 -7.72 -42.58
C GLY A 14 11.77 -8.14 -42.27
N VAL A 15 11.41 -9.39 -42.55
CA VAL A 15 10.09 -9.93 -42.21
C VAL A 15 9.90 -10.01 -40.69
N LEU A 16 10.91 -10.47 -39.94
CA LEU A 16 10.87 -10.49 -38.48
C LEU A 16 10.70 -9.09 -37.88
N ALA A 17 11.48 -8.11 -38.34
CA ALA A 17 11.36 -6.73 -37.86
C ALA A 17 9.99 -6.11 -38.18
N GLY A 18 9.43 -6.40 -39.37
CA GLY A 18 8.08 -5.99 -39.73
C GLY A 18 7.00 -6.59 -38.83
N VAL A 19 7.10 -7.89 -38.53
CA VAL A 19 6.14 -8.58 -37.65
C VAL A 19 6.24 -8.07 -36.21
N PHE A 20 7.45 -7.91 -35.66
CA PHE A 20 7.63 -7.40 -34.30
C PHE A 20 7.26 -5.92 -34.13
N GLY A 21 7.40 -5.09 -35.17
CA GLY A 21 7.02 -3.68 -35.13
C GLY A 21 5.51 -3.42 -35.04
N VAL A 22 4.67 -4.38 -35.49
CA VAL A 22 3.20 -4.23 -35.43
C VAL A 22 2.65 -4.53 -34.03
N PHE A 23 3.35 -5.33 -33.21
CA PHE A 23 2.86 -5.72 -31.88
C PHE A 23 3.02 -4.64 -30.80
N THR A 24 3.73 -3.53 -31.05
CA THR A 24 3.97 -2.50 -30.02
C THR A 24 2.85 -1.47 -29.86
N LEU A 25 1.80 -1.51 -30.69
CA LEU A 25 0.74 -0.47 -30.71
C LEU A 25 -0.56 -0.82 -29.97
N ALA A 26 -0.63 -1.95 -29.26
CA ALA A 26 -1.76 -2.30 -28.41
C ALA A 26 -1.44 -2.10 -26.92
N ARG A 27 -1.03 -0.89 -26.52
CA ARG A 27 -1.11 -0.50 -25.11
C ARG A 27 -2.54 -0.01 -24.86
N GLY A 28 -3.35 -0.82 -24.19
CA GLY A 28 -4.70 -0.45 -23.76
C GLY A 28 -4.63 0.79 -22.89
N GLN A 29 -5.13 1.92 -23.41
CA GLN A 29 -5.37 3.10 -22.61
C GLN A 29 -6.57 2.78 -21.73
N VAL A 30 -6.33 2.55 -20.45
CA VAL A 30 -7.39 2.45 -19.45
C VAL A 30 -7.95 3.85 -19.28
N GLU A 31 -9.19 4.07 -19.72
CA GLU A 31 -9.90 5.31 -19.44
C GLU A 31 -10.20 5.35 -17.94
N THR A 32 -9.86 6.46 -17.28
CA THR A 32 -10.18 6.70 -15.88
C THR A 32 -11.31 7.72 -15.77
N ASN A 33 -12.20 7.55 -14.80
CA ASN A 33 -13.24 8.55 -14.49
C ASN A 33 -12.64 9.77 -13.76
N GLU A 34 -13.47 10.77 -13.45
CA GLU A 34 -13.06 11.97 -12.71
C GLU A 34 -12.51 11.67 -11.29
N ASP A 35 -12.88 10.52 -10.73
CA ASP A 35 -12.43 10.04 -9.41
C ASP A 35 -11.13 9.19 -9.48
N GLY A 36 -10.54 9.03 -10.67
CA GLY A 36 -9.31 8.27 -10.88
C GLY A 36 -9.50 6.75 -10.87
N GLU A 37 -10.73 6.25 -10.90
CA GLU A 37 -11.05 4.83 -11.01
C GLU A 37 -10.90 4.35 -12.45
N ALA A 38 -10.36 3.14 -12.62
CA ALA A 38 -10.23 2.52 -13.92
C ALA A 38 -11.59 2.07 -14.45
N ILE A 39 -12.01 2.57 -15.61
CA ILE A 39 -13.24 2.15 -16.27
C ILE A 39 -12.97 0.79 -16.93
N ILE A 40 -13.52 -0.27 -16.33
CA ILE A 40 -13.39 -1.65 -16.81
C ILE A 40 -14.31 -1.87 -18.02
N LYS A 41 -15.50 -1.27 -17.99
CA LYS A 41 -16.51 -1.46 -19.03
C LYS A 41 -17.43 -0.24 -19.13
N ARG A 42 -17.67 0.22 -20.35
CA ARG A 42 -18.64 1.26 -20.68
C ARG A 42 -19.70 0.70 -21.62
N GLU A 43 -20.96 0.77 -21.24
CA GLU A 43 -22.11 0.37 -22.04
C GLU A 43 -22.92 1.62 -22.39
N VAL A 44 -23.13 1.89 -23.67
CA VAL A 44 -23.94 3.02 -24.15
C VAL A 44 -25.19 2.46 -24.82
N GLN A 45 -26.37 2.85 -24.33
CA GLN A 45 -27.66 2.48 -24.90
C GLN A 45 -28.53 3.73 -25.13
N GLY A 46 -28.46 4.27 -26.35
CA GLY A 46 -29.10 5.56 -26.67
C GLY A 46 -28.36 6.70 -25.98
N GLU A 47 -29.08 7.48 -25.17
CA GLU A 47 -28.50 8.55 -24.35
C GLU A 47 -28.01 8.07 -22.97
N ALA A 48 -28.34 6.83 -22.57
CA ALA A 48 -27.92 6.28 -21.30
C ALA A 48 -26.51 5.68 -21.39
N VAL A 49 -25.62 6.11 -20.48
CA VAL A 49 -24.27 5.56 -20.32
C VAL A 49 -24.20 4.86 -18.97
N ARG A 50 -23.77 3.59 -18.99
CA ARG A 50 -23.46 2.81 -17.80
C ARG A 50 -21.97 2.49 -17.79
N GLU A 51 -21.32 2.83 -16.69
CA GLU A 51 -19.90 2.56 -16.48
C GLU A 51 -19.72 1.59 -15.31
N ILE A 52 -18.78 0.65 -15.46
CA ILE A 52 -18.34 -0.28 -14.43
C ILE A 52 -16.89 0.08 -14.13
N THR A 53 -16.63 0.56 -12.93
CA THR A 53 -15.31 0.97 -12.47
C THR A 53 -14.68 -0.07 -11.54
N ALA A 54 -13.36 -0.16 -11.56
CA ALA A 54 -12.58 -0.84 -10.53
C ALA A 54 -12.12 0.22 -9.52
N PRO A 55 -12.15 -0.08 -8.20
CA PRO A 55 -11.47 0.78 -7.24
C PRO A 55 -10.02 0.97 -7.71
N GLY A 56 -9.56 2.22 -7.76
CA GLY A 56 -8.17 2.53 -8.09
C GLY A 56 -7.20 1.83 -7.15
N GLU A 57 -5.92 1.77 -7.52
CA GLU A 57 -4.87 1.22 -6.65
C GLU A 57 -4.91 1.94 -5.30
N THR A 58 -5.46 1.29 -4.27
CA THR A 58 -5.30 1.73 -2.89
C THR A 58 -3.81 1.83 -2.61
N PRO A 59 -3.31 2.91 -1.98
CA PRO A 59 -1.89 3.03 -1.69
C PRO A 59 -1.43 1.76 -0.96
N ASP A 60 -0.34 1.17 -1.45
CA ASP A 60 0.24 -0.09 -0.94
C ASP A 60 0.59 -0.02 0.55
N GLN A 61 0.66 1.19 1.12
CA GLN A 61 0.84 1.41 2.55
C GLN A 61 -0.31 2.30 3.07
N PRO A 62 -0.96 1.93 4.19
CA PRO A 62 -1.90 2.83 4.84
C PRO A 62 -1.22 4.16 5.14
N LEU A 63 -1.96 5.26 4.94
CA LEU A 63 -1.58 6.52 5.54
C LEU A 63 -1.76 6.35 7.05
N ILE A 64 -0.65 6.12 7.76
CA ILE A 64 -0.64 6.20 9.22
C ILE A 64 -0.94 7.67 9.56
N GLY A 65 -2.13 7.89 10.10
CA GLY A 65 -2.66 9.21 10.42
C GLY A 65 -2.18 9.69 11.79
N PHE A 66 -3.13 9.95 12.67
CA PHE A 66 -2.88 10.48 14.00
C PHE A 66 -2.45 9.37 14.96
N ILE A 67 -1.38 9.63 15.72
CA ILE A 67 -0.99 8.84 16.88
C ILE A 67 -1.34 9.68 18.10
N ASP A 68 -2.40 9.30 18.81
CA ASP A 68 -2.72 9.91 20.09
C ASP A 68 -2.12 9.08 21.22
N SER A 69 -1.27 9.72 22.00
CA SER A 69 -0.72 9.14 23.21
C SER A 69 -0.43 10.28 24.18
N PRO A 70 -1.12 10.34 25.34
CA PRO A 70 -0.69 11.19 26.43
C PRO A 70 0.78 10.87 26.72
N SER A 71 1.59 11.91 26.97
CA SER A 71 3.01 11.77 27.32
C SER A 71 3.22 10.61 28.29
N THR A 72 4.19 9.74 27.99
CA THR A 72 4.58 8.64 28.87
C THR A 72 4.80 9.16 30.28
N VAL A 73 4.08 8.62 31.26
CA VAL A 73 4.28 8.99 32.66
C VAL A 73 5.29 8.02 33.27
N CYS A 74 6.33 8.59 33.87
CA CYS A 74 7.24 7.83 34.71
C CYS A 74 6.52 7.46 36.01
N TYR A 75 6.34 6.18 36.26
CA TYR A 75 5.85 5.65 37.54
C TYR A 75 6.99 4.97 38.28
N GLN A 76 7.32 5.46 39.47
CA GLN A 76 8.36 4.92 40.34
C GLN A 76 7.71 4.43 41.65
N PRO A 77 7.41 3.12 41.76
CA PRO A 77 6.78 2.55 42.95
C PRO A 77 7.68 2.65 44.19
N ASP A 78 8.98 2.47 44.00
CA ASP A 78 10.00 2.60 45.05
C ASP A 78 10.95 3.77 44.74
N PRO A 79 10.90 4.86 45.52
CA PRO A 79 11.78 6.02 45.31
C PRO A 79 13.24 5.75 45.68
N THR A 80 13.56 4.60 46.28
CA THR A 80 14.92 4.20 46.63
C THR A 80 15.64 3.46 45.51
N GLU A 81 14.91 3.01 44.49
CA GLU A 81 15.46 2.39 43.28
C GLU A 81 15.59 3.44 42.17
N ASP A 82 16.71 3.46 41.43
CA ASP A 82 16.87 4.30 40.23
C ASP A 82 16.18 3.65 39.01
N LEU A 83 14.88 3.39 39.16
CA LEU A 83 14.06 2.70 38.17
C LEU A 83 12.78 3.50 37.90
N CYS A 84 12.52 3.75 36.62
CA CYS A 84 11.31 4.40 36.16
C CYS A 84 10.53 3.45 35.26
N HIS A 85 9.33 3.05 35.69
CA HIS A 85 8.43 2.30 34.81
C HIS A 85 7.72 3.27 33.87
N ILE A 86 7.83 3.02 32.58
CA ILE A 86 7.10 3.77 31.57
C ILE A 86 5.70 3.19 31.48
N ASN A 87 4.69 4.04 31.68
CA ASN A 87 3.30 3.66 31.49
C ASN A 87 2.61 4.64 30.53
N TRP A 88 1.77 4.09 29.66
CA TRP A 88 0.91 4.84 28.75
C TRP A 88 -0.53 4.71 29.22
N TYR A 89 -1.26 5.82 29.34
CA TYR A 89 -2.69 5.73 29.64
C TYR A 89 -3.48 4.99 28.54
N TYR A 90 -3.16 5.31 27.29
CA TYR A 90 -3.63 4.62 26.11
C TYR A 90 -2.72 4.93 24.92
N LEU A 91 -2.85 4.12 23.88
CA LEU A 91 -2.37 4.40 22.53
C LEU A 91 -3.54 4.36 21.56
N ALA A 92 -3.75 5.43 20.80
CA ALA A 92 -4.70 5.42 19.69
C ALA A 92 -3.98 5.69 18.38
N VAL A 93 -4.25 4.87 17.36
CA VAL A 93 -3.63 4.98 16.04
C VAL A 93 -4.71 4.86 14.99
N ASP A 94 -4.72 5.79 14.03
CA ASP A 94 -5.55 5.69 12.84
C ASP A 94 -4.69 5.31 11.62
N ALA A 95 -5.19 4.36 10.84
CA ALA A 95 -4.60 3.91 9.59
C ALA A 95 -5.72 3.74 8.57
N ALA A 96 -5.87 4.72 7.68
CA ALA A 96 -6.83 4.64 6.57
C ALA A 96 -6.06 4.59 5.24
N PRO A 97 -6.55 3.88 4.21
CA PRO A 97 -7.79 3.10 4.17
C PRO A 97 -7.65 1.62 4.59
N ASN A 98 -6.44 1.17 4.97
CA ASN A 98 -6.16 -0.26 5.18
C ASN A 98 -6.31 -0.69 6.64
N TYR A 99 -6.59 -1.97 6.86
CA TYR A 99 -6.68 -2.57 8.20
C TYR A 99 -5.30 -2.74 8.85
N MET A 100 -5.24 -2.69 10.17
CA MET A 100 -4.03 -2.96 10.95
C MET A 100 -4.06 -4.38 11.52
N ILE A 101 -2.92 -5.08 11.44
CA ILE A 101 -2.76 -6.46 11.96
C ILE A 101 -1.83 -6.50 13.18
N THR A 102 -0.83 -5.62 13.19
CA THR A 102 0.20 -5.57 14.21
C THR A 102 0.61 -4.12 14.45
N MET A 103 0.71 -3.73 15.71
CA MET A 103 1.34 -2.48 16.16
C MET A 103 2.56 -2.83 17.01
N THR A 104 3.69 -2.19 16.71
CA THR A 104 4.92 -2.31 17.49
C THR A 104 5.33 -0.93 17.98
N VAL A 105 5.56 -0.79 19.28
CA VAL A 105 6.02 0.45 19.90
C VAL A 105 7.49 0.31 20.24
N THR A 106 8.30 1.25 19.79
CA THR A 106 9.73 1.31 20.06
C THR A 106 10.11 2.64 20.68
N LEU A 107 11.02 2.63 21.66
CA LEU A 107 11.49 3.81 22.37
C LEU A 107 13.00 3.98 22.15
N ASN A 108 13.39 4.85 21.21
CA ASN A 108 14.79 5.18 20.90
C ASN A 108 15.72 3.94 20.96
N ASP A 109 16.76 4.01 21.80
CA ASP A 109 17.76 2.95 21.98
C ASP A 109 17.32 1.81 22.91
N ILE A 110 16.19 1.97 23.62
CA ILE A 110 15.60 0.90 24.47
C ILE A 110 15.01 -0.20 23.59
N GLY A 111 14.63 0.13 22.36
CA GLY A 111 14.05 -0.81 21.41
C GLY A 111 12.57 -1.02 21.67
N ARG A 112 12.08 -2.24 21.46
CA ARG A 112 10.65 -2.56 21.48
C ARG A 112 10.11 -2.63 22.91
N VAL A 113 9.14 -1.78 23.22
CA VAL A 113 8.51 -1.65 24.55
C VAL A 113 7.10 -2.22 24.60
N ALA A 114 6.39 -2.31 23.46
CA ALA A 114 5.09 -2.97 23.37
C ALA A 114 4.85 -3.59 21.99
N GLN A 115 4.02 -4.64 21.94
CA GLN A 115 3.53 -5.22 20.69
C GLN A 115 2.08 -5.67 20.86
N VAL A 116 1.22 -5.23 19.95
CA VAL A 116 -0.19 -5.59 19.90
C VAL A 116 -0.45 -6.29 18.57
N ASN A 117 -1.10 -7.44 18.62
CA ASN A 117 -1.50 -8.20 17.44
C ASN A 117 -3.02 -8.40 17.47
N GLY A 118 -3.67 -8.23 16.33
CA GLY A 118 -5.12 -8.36 16.21
C GLY A 118 -5.61 -7.77 14.89
N PHE A 119 -6.84 -8.06 14.51
CA PHE A 119 -7.45 -7.43 13.34
C PHE A 119 -8.17 -6.15 13.78
N PHE A 120 -7.63 -5.01 13.40
CA PHE A 120 -8.21 -3.70 13.66
C PHE A 120 -8.62 -3.10 12.32
N GLN A 121 -9.73 -2.36 12.30
CA GLN A 121 -10.20 -1.67 11.10
C GLN A 121 -9.25 -0.50 10.78
N THR A 122 -9.78 0.71 10.60
CA THR A 122 -8.98 1.90 10.30
C THR A 122 -8.49 2.62 11.55
N SER A 123 -8.81 2.12 12.74
CA SER A 123 -8.45 2.72 14.03
C SER A 123 -8.16 1.63 15.06
N MET A 124 -7.16 1.86 15.92
CA MET A 124 -6.77 1.01 17.04
C MET A 124 -6.73 1.84 18.30
N TYR A 125 -7.39 1.39 19.36
CA TYR A 125 -7.27 1.96 20.71
C TYR A 125 -6.79 0.86 21.66
N VAL A 126 -5.67 1.10 22.33
CA VAL A 126 -5.04 0.16 23.26
C VAL A 126 -4.97 0.79 24.64
N PRO A 127 -5.75 0.30 25.62
CA PRO A 127 -5.69 0.81 26.99
C PRO A 127 -4.40 0.35 27.69
N TYR A 128 -4.01 1.08 28.75
CA TYR A 128 -2.76 0.82 29.51
C TYR A 128 -2.57 -0.64 29.95
N ASN A 129 -3.65 -1.31 30.37
CA ASN A 129 -3.59 -2.69 30.88
C ASN A 129 -3.33 -3.75 29.79
N MET A 130 -3.21 -3.33 28.52
CA MET A 130 -2.86 -4.18 27.38
C MET A 130 -1.45 -3.90 26.84
N LEU A 131 -0.70 -2.96 27.45
CA LEU A 131 0.61 -2.53 26.96
C LEU A 131 1.82 -3.19 27.65
N GLY A 132 1.58 -4.00 28.68
CA GLY A 132 2.62 -4.80 29.35
C GLY A 132 3.20 -4.12 30.56
#